data_AF-A0A7Y0H1R5-F1
#
_entry.id   AF-A0A7Y0H1R5-F1
#
_cell.length_a   1.000
_cell.length_b   1.000
_cell.length_c   1.000
_cell.angle_alpha   90.00
_cell.angle_beta   90.00
_cell.angle_gamma   90.00
#
_symmetry.space_group_name_H-M   'P 1'
#
loop_
_entity.id
_entity.type
_entity.pdbx_description
1 polymer ?
#
loop_
_entity_poly.entity_id
_entity_poly.type
_entity_poly.pdbx_seq_one_letter_code
_entity_poly.pdbx_strand_id
1 'polypeptide(L)'
;MDVRAVAAYLDRVVDRELGSTVHDEQWVAVLALLDGRAVQLDTGEGKTLVGALAATLEAWRGRQVHVATVNDYLAERDAAWMAPVLRAAGVSVAAVTSTSTAEARRAAYGADVVYGSLTQIGFDTLCDGLVEKHEDRVLGGRRDHLIVDEVDALLVDHARIPLVIAGPWGVGEDDLGARAAAAVATLEAG
;
A
#
# COMPACT_ATOMS: atom_id res chain seq x y z
N MET A 1 -5.27 -15.40 -22.32
CA MET A 1 -4.01 -15.79 -21.65
C MET A 1 -4.19 -17.21 -21.15
N ASP A 2 -3.30 -18.13 -21.52
CA ASP A 2 -3.35 -19.51 -21.05
C ASP A 2 -2.84 -19.57 -19.61
N VAL A 3 -3.72 -19.89 -18.66
CA VAL A 3 -3.43 -19.94 -17.22
C VAL A 3 -2.33 -20.96 -16.92
N ARG A 4 -2.28 -22.08 -17.64
CA ARG A 4 -1.26 -23.12 -17.42
C ARG A 4 0.11 -22.67 -17.89
N ALA A 5 0.18 -22.00 -19.04
CA ALA A 5 1.43 -21.45 -19.55
C ALA A 5 1.99 -20.37 -18.62
N VAL A 6 1.11 -19.53 -18.06
CA VAL A 6 1.48 -18.50 -17.07
C VAL A 6 2.00 -19.12 -15.78
N ALA A 7 1.28 -20.09 -15.21
CA ALA A 7 1.70 -20.77 -13.99
C ALA A 7 3.07 -21.45 -14.21
N ALA A 8 3.23 -22.24 -15.27
CA ALA A 8 4.49 -22.91 -15.57
C ALA A 8 5.67 -21.94 -15.78
N TYR A 9 5.41 -20.75 -16.35
CA TYR A 9 6.43 -19.71 -16.47
C TYR A 9 6.83 -19.16 -15.09
N LEU A 10 5.85 -18.80 -14.25
CA LEU A 10 6.12 -18.25 -12.92
C LEU A 10 6.76 -19.29 -11.99
N ASP A 11 6.36 -20.56 -12.06
CA ASP A 11 6.99 -21.67 -11.33
C ASP A 11 8.48 -21.75 -11.65
N ARG A 12 8.84 -21.69 -12.95
CA ARG A 12 10.24 -21.69 -13.38
C ARG A 12 10.99 -20.45 -12.91
N VAL A 13 10.35 -19.28 -12.86
CA VAL A 13 10.97 -18.06 -12.32
C VAL A 13 11.23 -18.22 -10.82
N VAL A 14 10.26 -18.70 -10.05
CA VAL A 14 10.40 -18.91 -8.61
C VAL A 14 11.48 -19.93 -8.29
N ASP A 15 11.50 -21.07 -9.00
CA ASP A 15 12.53 -22.09 -8.84
C ASP A 15 13.93 -21.52 -9.14
N ARG A 16 14.07 -20.76 -10.23
CA ARG A 16 15.36 -20.18 -10.62
C ARG A 16 15.85 -19.12 -9.63
N GLU A 17 14.98 -18.22 -9.19
CA GLU A 17 15.37 -17.05 -8.40
C GLU A 17 15.41 -17.33 -6.89
N LEU A 18 14.54 -18.22 -6.39
CA LEU A 18 14.40 -18.52 -4.96
C LEU A 18 14.72 -19.97 -4.60
N GLY A 19 14.99 -20.86 -5.57
CA GLY A 19 15.23 -22.28 -5.30
C GLY A 19 14.03 -22.98 -4.63
N SER A 20 12.83 -22.47 -4.86
CA SER A 20 11.60 -22.91 -4.21
C SER A 20 10.59 -23.40 -5.25
N THR A 21 9.77 -24.38 -4.87
CA THR A 21 8.68 -24.88 -5.72
C THR A 21 7.37 -24.21 -5.29
N VAL A 22 6.57 -23.77 -6.26
CA VAL A 22 5.21 -23.29 -6.00
C VAL A 22 4.28 -24.49 -5.91
N HIS A 23 3.48 -24.57 -4.85
CA HIS A 23 2.56 -25.68 -4.61
C HIS A 23 1.16 -25.40 -5.15
N ASP A 24 0.36 -26.44 -5.38
CA ASP A 24 -0.99 -26.33 -5.94
C ASP A 24 -1.90 -25.47 -5.04
N GLU A 25 -1.75 -25.61 -3.72
CA GLU A 25 -2.48 -24.85 -2.70
C GLU A 25 -2.14 -23.35 -2.79
N GLN A 26 -0.89 -23.02 -3.10
CA GLN A 26 -0.45 -21.64 -3.30
C GLN A 26 -1.04 -21.06 -4.59
N TRP A 27 -1.14 -21.83 -5.67
CA TRP A 27 -1.83 -21.39 -6.88
C TRP A 27 -3.33 -21.17 -6.66
N VAL A 28 -3.99 -22.04 -5.89
CA VAL A 28 -5.38 -21.85 -5.48
C VAL A 28 -5.53 -20.55 -4.67
N ALA A 29 -4.60 -20.29 -3.74
CA ALA A 29 -4.55 -19.05 -2.96
C ALA A 29 -4.37 -17.81 -3.84
N VAL A 30 -3.44 -17.85 -4.80
CA VAL A 30 -3.24 -16.77 -5.79
C VAL A 30 -4.54 -16.49 -6.53
N LEU A 31 -5.18 -17.52 -7.09
CA LEU A 31 -6.44 -17.35 -7.84
C LEU A 31 -7.56 -16.77 -6.97
N ALA A 32 -7.64 -17.18 -5.69
CA ALA A 32 -8.61 -16.64 -4.74
C ALA A 32 -8.34 -15.16 -4.41
N LEU A 33 -7.07 -14.76 -4.23
CA LEU A 33 -6.70 -13.35 -4.06
C LEU A 33 -7.09 -12.50 -5.28
N LEU A 34 -6.86 -13.01 -6.49
CA LEU A 34 -7.27 -12.34 -7.74
C LEU A 34 -8.79 -12.20 -7.90
N ASP A 35 -9.57 -13.04 -7.21
CA ASP A 35 -11.04 -12.97 -7.12
C ASP A 35 -11.51 -12.03 -5.98
N GLY A 36 -10.58 -11.38 -5.27
CA GLY A 36 -10.87 -10.46 -4.17
C GLY A 36 -11.25 -11.16 -2.86
N ARG A 37 -10.86 -12.43 -2.68
CA ARG A 37 -11.13 -13.19 -1.45
C ARG A 37 -9.99 -13.05 -0.45
N ALA A 38 -10.33 -13.10 0.84
CA ALA A 38 -9.35 -13.37 1.88
C ALA A 38 -8.93 -14.84 1.81
N VAL A 39 -7.63 -15.11 1.96
CA VAL A 39 -7.08 -16.46 1.97
C VAL A 39 -6.35 -16.69 3.28
N GLN A 40 -6.62 -17.84 3.90
CA GLN A 40 -5.90 -18.30 5.08
C GLN A 40 -4.88 -19.35 4.67
N LEU A 41 -3.62 -19.07 4.99
CA LEU A 41 -2.48 -19.97 4.84
C LEU A 41 -1.79 -20.03 6.21
N ASP A 42 -1.40 -21.22 6.65
CA ASP A 42 -0.69 -21.36 7.92
C ASP A 42 0.72 -20.75 7.83
N THR A 43 1.32 -20.44 8.98
CA THR A 43 2.67 -19.89 9.03
C THR A 43 3.66 -20.87 8.42
N GLY A 44 4.38 -20.42 7.38
CA GLY A 44 5.33 -21.25 6.64
C GLY A 44 4.82 -21.73 5.27
N GLU A 45 3.51 -21.61 4.99
CA GLU A 45 2.90 -22.03 3.71
C GLU A 45 3.16 -21.05 2.55
N GLY A 46 4.01 -20.02 2.76
CA GLY A 46 4.44 -19.12 1.70
C GLY A 46 3.48 -17.96 1.38
N LYS A 47 2.81 -17.38 2.39
CA LYS A 47 1.97 -16.16 2.26
C LYS A 47 2.64 -15.06 1.41
N THR A 48 3.90 -14.76 1.69
CA THR A 48 4.67 -13.73 0.97
C THR A 48 4.83 -14.04 -0.52
N LEU A 49 5.12 -15.30 -0.87
CA LEU A 49 5.26 -15.75 -2.26
C LEU A 49 3.91 -15.66 -2.99
N VAL A 50 2.83 -16.13 -2.35
CA VAL A 50 1.46 -16.03 -2.89
C VAL A 50 1.08 -14.59 -3.18
N GLY A 51 1.36 -13.67 -2.25
CA GLY A 51 1.12 -12.23 -2.45
C GLY A 51 1.92 -11.67 -3.62
N ALA A 52 3.19 -12.04 -3.77
CA ALA A 52 4.03 -11.59 -4.89
C ALA A 52 3.57 -12.13 -6.25
N LEU A 53 3.14 -13.39 -6.31
CA LEU A 53 2.58 -13.99 -7.54
C LEU A 53 1.26 -13.32 -7.93
N ALA A 54 0.37 -13.07 -6.97
CA ALA A 54 -0.86 -12.32 -7.20
C ALA A 54 -0.56 -10.90 -7.70
N ALA A 55 0.37 -10.19 -7.04
CA ALA A 55 0.80 -8.85 -7.45
C ALA A 55 1.40 -8.84 -8.88
N THR A 56 2.17 -9.86 -9.25
CA THR A 56 2.74 -10.02 -10.60
C THR A 56 1.64 -10.12 -11.66
N LEU A 57 0.63 -10.96 -11.42
CA LEU A 57 -0.46 -11.16 -12.37
C LEU A 57 -1.34 -9.92 -12.52
N GLU A 58 -1.55 -9.18 -11.44
CA GLU A 58 -2.24 -7.90 -11.43
C GLU A 58 -1.45 -6.82 -12.18
N ALA A 59 -0.13 -6.75 -11.98
CA ALA A 59 0.76 -5.87 -12.72
C ALA A 59 0.73 -6.14 -14.23
N TRP A 60 0.72 -7.40 -14.65
CA TRP A 60 0.57 -7.77 -16.08
C TRP A 60 -0.79 -7.39 -16.68
N ARG A 61 -1.81 -7.14 -15.85
CA ARG A 61 -3.10 -6.57 -16.28
C ARG A 61 -3.07 -5.04 -16.39
N GLY A 62 -1.91 -4.42 -16.17
CA GLY A 62 -1.70 -2.97 -16.24
C GLY A 62 -2.14 -2.22 -14.99
N ARG A 63 -2.36 -2.93 -13.87
CA ARG A 63 -2.77 -2.37 -12.59
C ARG A 63 -1.57 -2.16 -11.68
N GLN A 64 -1.50 -1.02 -11.01
CA GLN A 64 -0.54 -0.84 -9.92
C GLN A 64 -1.05 -1.55 -8.66
N VAL A 65 -0.15 -2.30 -8.02
CA VAL A 65 -0.47 -3.09 -6.82
C VAL A 65 0.27 -2.54 -5.62
N HIS A 66 -0.45 -2.26 -4.54
CA HIS A 66 0.14 -2.00 -3.24
C HIS A 66 0.05 -3.26 -2.40
N VAL A 67 1.16 -3.68 -1.79
CA VAL A 67 1.20 -4.80 -0.84
C VAL A 67 1.38 -4.21 0.55
N ALA A 68 0.29 -4.19 1.31
CA ALA A 68 0.25 -3.65 2.66
C ALA A 68 0.69 -4.70 3.68
N THR A 69 1.66 -4.34 4.50
CA THR A 69 2.13 -5.14 5.65
C THR A 69 1.81 -4.44 6.97
N VAL A 70 2.09 -5.11 8.09
CA VAL A 70 1.86 -4.53 9.43
C VAL A 70 2.88 -3.47 9.83
N ASN A 71 4.10 -3.50 9.27
CA ASN A 71 5.16 -2.55 9.60
C ASN A 71 6.19 -2.42 8.48
N ASP A 72 6.97 -1.34 8.56
CA ASP A 72 7.94 -0.95 7.53
C ASP A 72 9.06 -1.98 7.35
N TYR A 73 9.50 -2.64 8.43
CA TYR A 73 10.52 -3.70 8.35
C TYR A 73 10.05 -4.87 7.48
N LEU A 74 8.81 -5.35 7.67
CA LEU A 74 8.27 -6.43 6.84
C LEU A 74 8.08 -5.97 5.40
N ALA A 75 7.63 -4.72 5.17
CA ALA A 75 7.50 -4.18 3.83
C ALA A 75 8.85 -4.17 3.07
N GLU A 76 9.92 -3.66 3.70
CA GLU A 76 11.25 -3.65 3.09
C GLU A 76 11.82 -5.06 2.89
N ARG A 77 11.67 -5.92 3.91
CA ARG A 77 12.12 -7.32 3.84
C ARG A 77 11.45 -8.05 2.69
N ASP A 78 10.13 -7.96 2.58
CA ASP A 78 9.36 -8.72 1.59
C ASP A 78 9.55 -8.16 0.18
N ALA A 79 9.65 -6.84 0.04
CA ALA A 79 10.04 -6.21 -1.22
C ALA A 79 11.43 -6.69 -1.69
N ALA A 80 12.41 -6.70 -0.79
CA ALA A 80 13.77 -7.15 -1.11
C ALA A 80 13.82 -8.65 -1.43
N TRP A 81 13.09 -9.47 -0.67
CA TRP A 81 13.04 -10.91 -0.85
C TRP A 81 12.35 -11.28 -2.18
N MET A 82 11.24 -10.63 -2.53
CA MET A 82 10.48 -10.95 -3.75
C MET A 82 10.98 -10.20 -5.00
N ALA A 83 11.89 -9.23 -4.84
CA ALA A 83 12.43 -8.47 -5.96
C ALA A 83 13.04 -9.30 -7.10
N PRO A 84 13.81 -10.38 -6.85
CA PRO A 84 14.33 -11.23 -7.93
C PRO A 84 13.22 -11.83 -8.79
N VAL A 85 12.16 -12.37 -8.17
CA VAL A 85 11.00 -12.95 -8.86
C VAL A 85 10.24 -11.90 -9.65
N LEU A 86 9.89 -10.78 -9.02
CA LEU A 86 9.13 -9.69 -9.65
C LEU A 86 9.90 -9.13 -10.86
N ARG A 87 11.19 -8.83 -10.70
CA ARG A 87 12.03 -8.29 -11.78
C ARG A 87 12.24 -9.29 -12.89
N ALA A 88 12.41 -10.58 -12.58
CA ALA A 88 12.51 -11.64 -13.58
C ALA A 88 11.22 -11.80 -14.40
N ALA A 89 10.07 -11.52 -13.79
CA ALA A 89 8.76 -11.46 -14.43
C ALA A 89 8.46 -10.11 -15.14
N GLY A 90 9.45 -9.20 -15.20
CA GLY A 90 9.31 -7.89 -15.85
C GLY A 90 8.48 -6.87 -15.05
N VAL A 91 8.31 -7.09 -13.75
CA VAL A 91 7.53 -6.24 -12.84
C VAL A 91 8.49 -5.44 -11.96
N SER A 92 8.34 -4.11 -11.98
CA SER A 92 9.12 -3.22 -11.11
C SER A 92 8.58 -3.25 -9.68
N VAL A 93 9.48 -3.16 -8.70
CA VAL A 93 9.13 -3.21 -7.28
C VAL A 93 9.86 -2.14 -6.49
N ALA A 94 9.15 -1.53 -5.55
CA ALA A 94 9.69 -0.58 -4.59
C ALA A 94 9.06 -0.79 -3.20
N ALA A 95 9.64 -0.15 -2.18
CA ALA A 95 9.06 -0.08 -0.84
C ALA A 95 8.98 1.38 -0.38
N VAL A 96 7.95 1.69 0.40
CA VAL A 96 7.79 2.98 1.11
C VAL A 96 7.80 2.74 2.61
N THR A 97 8.52 3.61 3.32
CA THR A 97 8.68 3.55 4.79
C THR A 97 8.55 4.93 5.40
N SER A 98 8.43 4.99 6.73
CA SER A 98 8.33 6.23 7.49
C SER A 98 9.52 7.18 7.26
N THR A 99 10.68 6.68 6.86
CA THR A 99 11.88 7.48 6.58
C THR A 99 11.97 7.95 5.13
N SER A 100 11.07 7.49 4.26
CA SER A 100 11.05 7.87 2.84
C SER A 100 10.65 9.34 2.67
N THR A 101 11.50 10.11 1.98
CA THR A 101 11.21 11.50 1.60
C THR A 101 10.07 11.56 0.58
N ALA A 102 9.46 12.73 0.39
CA ALA A 102 8.41 12.90 -0.63
C ALA A 102 8.90 12.55 -2.06
N GLU A 103 10.16 12.87 -2.37
CA GLU A 103 10.79 12.50 -3.64
C GLU A 103 10.98 10.99 -3.77
N ALA A 104 11.50 10.33 -2.73
CA ALA A 104 11.64 8.87 -2.71
C ALA A 104 10.28 8.16 -2.83
N ARG A 105 9.23 8.67 -2.17
CA ARG A 105 7.87 8.15 -2.29
C ARG A 105 7.33 8.30 -3.70
N ARG A 106 7.47 9.48 -4.34
CA ARG A 106 7.07 9.67 -5.75
C ARG A 106 7.76 8.69 -6.69
N ALA A 107 9.05 8.45 -6.48
CA ALA A 107 9.79 7.46 -7.27
C ALA A 107 9.28 6.03 -7.00
N ALA A 108 9.05 5.67 -5.73
CA ALA A 108 8.55 4.35 -5.33
C ALA A 108 7.15 4.06 -5.89
N TYR A 109 6.22 5.01 -5.79
CA TYR A 109 4.89 4.93 -6.38
C TYR A 109 4.89 4.97 -7.93
N GLY A 110 6.06 5.12 -8.57
CA GLY A 110 6.22 4.88 -9.99
C GLY A 110 6.40 3.39 -10.36
N ALA A 111 6.60 2.50 -9.39
CA ALA A 111 6.75 1.07 -9.63
C ALA A 111 5.40 0.36 -9.84
N ASP A 112 5.43 -0.81 -10.47
CA ASP A 112 4.25 -1.65 -10.68
C ASP A 112 3.73 -2.25 -9.37
N VAL A 113 4.65 -2.66 -8.49
CA VAL A 113 4.36 -3.20 -7.15
C VAL A 113 5.05 -2.35 -6.09
N VAL A 114 4.28 -1.88 -5.11
CA VAL A 114 4.79 -1.05 -4.01
C VAL A 114 4.46 -1.72 -2.69
N TYR A 115 5.47 -2.10 -1.94
CA TYR A 115 5.31 -2.57 -0.56
C TYR A 115 5.30 -1.37 0.40
N GLY A 116 4.49 -1.45 1.43
CA GLY A 116 4.49 -0.45 2.50
C GLY A 116 3.65 -0.92 3.67
N SER A 117 3.84 -0.35 4.86
CA SER A 117 2.87 -0.59 5.91
C SER A 117 1.53 0.09 5.57
N LEU A 118 0.42 -0.51 5.99
CA LEU A 118 -0.92 0.06 5.74
C LEU A 118 -1.03 1.50 6.23
N THR A 119 -0.36 1.81 7.35
CA THR A 119 -0.27 3.15 7.92
C THR A 119 0.41 4.13 6.98
N GLN A 120 1.54 3.77 6.36
CA GLN A 120 2.25 4.68 5.44
C GLN A 120 1.44 4.93 4.17
N ILE A 121 0.89 3.88 3.55
CA ILE A 121 0.02 3.98 2.37
C ILE A 121 -1.21 4.84 2.68
N GLY A 122 -1.79 4.64 3.86
CA GLY A 122 -2.94 5.40 4.35
C GLY A 122 -2.63 6.88 4.56
N PHE A 123 -1.51 7.21 5.22
CA PHE A 123 -1.10 8.60 5.40
C PHE A 123 -0.76 9.29 4.07
N ASP A 124 -0.04 8.63 3.16
CA ASP A 124 0.23 9.19 1.84
C ASP A 124 -1.07 9.47 1.08
N THR A 125 -2.06 8.57 1.21
CA THR A 125 -3.39 8.75 0.62
C THR A 125 -4.11 9.96 1.19
N LEU A 126 -4.06 10.17 2.51
CA LEU A 126 -4.66 11.33 3.17
C LEU A 126 -3.93 12.63 2.81
N CYS A 127 -2.60 12.64 2.85
CA CYS A 127 -1.78 13.80 2.51
C CYS A 127 -1.99 14.25 1.05
N ASP A 128 -2.11 13.32 0.10
CA ASP A 128 -2.44 13.62 -1.30
C ASP A 128 -3.80 14.31 -1.49
N GLY A 129 -4.71 14.16 -0.52
CA GLY A 129 -6.00 14.86 -0.47
C GLY A 129 -5.89 16.31 0.04
N LEU A 130 -4.78 16.67 0.68
CA LEU A 130 -4.55 17.96 1.29
C LEU A 130 -3.60 18.87 0.49
N VAL A 131 -2.88 18.33 -0.50
CA VAL A 131 -1.98 19.13 -1.35
C VAL A 131 -2.76 20.11 -2.23
N GLU A 132 -2.21 21.33 -2.41
CA GLU A 132 -2.82 22.37 -3.24
C GLU A 132 -2.66 22.10 -4.74
N LYS A 133 -1.52 21.52 -5.13
CA LYS A 133 -1.21 21.22 -6.54
C LYS A 133 -1.16 19.73 -6.77
N HIS A 134 -1.65 19.31 -7.94
CA HIS A 134 -1.65 17.91 -8.34
C HIS A 134 -0.23 17.32 -8.45
N GLU A 135 0.76 18.13 -8.88
CA GLU A 135 2.16 17.73 -9.03
C GLU A 135 2.85 17.38 -7.70
N ASP A 136 2.32 17.86 -6.58
CA ASP A 136 2.87 17.62 -5.25
C ASP A 136 2.44 16.27 -4.66
N ARG A 137 1.48 15.59 -5.28
CA ARG A 137 1.00 14.26 -4.87
C ARG A 137 2.10 13.20 -4.99
N VAL A 138 2.16 12.30 -4.01
CA VAL A 138 3.14 11.21 -4.00
C VAL A 138 2.65 9.96 -4.71
N LEU A 139 1.36 9.62 -4.65
CA LEU A 139 0.83 8.38 -5.22
C LEU A 139 0.57 8.42 -6.73
N GLY A 140 0.75 9.58 -7.39
CA GLY A 140 0.64 9.71 -8.86
C GLY A 140 -0.75 9.40 -9.47
N GLY A 141 -1.75 9.02 -8.66
CA GLY A 141 -3.15 8.81 -9.05
C GLY A 141 -3.54 7.38 -9.44
N ARG A 142 -2.61 6.41 -9.48
CA ARG A 142 -2.91 4.99 -9.77
C ARG A 142 -2.95 4.22 -8.45
N ARG A 143 -4.11 3.68 -8.08
CA ARG A 143 -4.32 2.88 -6.86
C ARG A 143 -5.29 1.75 -7.19
N ASP A 144 -4.85 0.87 -8.09
CA ASP A 144 -5.76 -0.06 -8.77
C ASP A 144 -6.06 -1.31 -7.91
N HIS A 145 -5.09 -1.74 -7.10
CA HIS A 145 -5.23 -2.94 -6.29
C HIS A 145 -4.43 -2.86 -4.97
N LEU A 146 -4.99 -3.42 -3.90
CA LEU A 146 -4.37 -3.51 -2.58
C LEU A 146 -4.44 -4.96 -2.09
N ILE A 147 -3.28 -5.57 -1.89
CA ILE A 147 -3.15 -6.87 -1.21
C ILE A 147 -2.74 -6.58 0.22
N VAL A 148 -3.47 -7.14 1.19
CA VAL A 148 -3.24 -6.88 2.62
C VAL A 148 -2.74 -8.16 3.27
N ASP A 149 -1.50 -8.13 3.77
CA ASP A 149 -0.94 -9.20 4.60
C ASP A 149 -1.39 -9.05 6.06
N GLU A 150 -1.60 -10.16 6.76
CA GLU A 150 -2.18 -10.22 8.11
C GLU A 150 -3.46 -9.34 8.23
N VAL A 151 -4.43 -9.65 7.37
CA VAL A 151 -5.68 -8.89 7.21
C VAL A 151 -6.50 -8.79 8.49
N ASP A 152 -6.42 -9.79 9.37
CA ASP A 152 -7.05 -9.79 10.68
C ASP A 152 -6.43 -8.71 11.59
N ALA A 153 -5.11 -8.69 11.70
CA ALA A 153 -4.40 -7.67 12.47
C ALA A 153 -4.67 -6.26 11.92
N LEU A 154 -4.68 -6.10 10.60
CA LEU A 154 -4.81 -4.79 9.98
C LEU A 154 -6.26 -4.27 9.90
N LEU A 155 -7.20 -5.09 9.44
CA LEU A 155 -8.58 -4.67 9.16
C LEU A 155 -9.57 -4.95 10.30
N VAL A 156 -9.16 -5.67 11.34
CA VAL A 156 -10.00 -5.92 12.53
C VAL A 156 -9.42 -5.21 13.74
N ASP A 157 -8.14 -5.44 14.06
CA ASP A 157 -7.55 -4.91 15.28
C ASP A 157 -7.13 -3.44 15.10
N HIS A 158 -6.32 -3.14 14.08
CA HIS A 158 -5.86 -1.77 13.83
C HIS A 158 -6.95 -0.85 13.26
N ALA A 159 -8.00 -1.39 12.64
CA ALA A 159 -9.10 -0.61 12.09
C ALA A 159 -9.86 0.23 13.13
N ARG A 160 -9.66 -0.04 14.43
CA ARG A 160 -10.24 0.74 15.54
C ARG A 160 -9.54 2.07 15.78
N ILE A 161 -8.35 2.28 15.20
CA ILE A 161 -7.53 3.48 15.39
C ILE A 161 -7.57 4.29 14.09
N PRO A 162 -8.26 5.43 14.04
CA PRO A 162 -8.30 6.24 12.82
C PRO A 162 -6.94 6.86 12.52
N LEU A 163 -6.61 6.98 11.23
CA LEU A 163 -5.49 7.79 10.78
C LEU A 163 -5.90 9.27 10.81
N VAL A 164 -5.18 10.07 11.58
CA VAL A 164 -5.48 11.49 11.80
C VAL A 164 -4.28 12.35 11.41
N ILE A 165 -4.51 13.34 10.54
CA ILE A 165 -3.56 14.43 10.29
C ILE A 165 -4.02 15.63 11.12
N ALA A 166 -3.22 16.03 12.09
CA ALA A 166 -3.44 17.23 12.87
C ALA A 166 -2.28 18.20 12.64
N GLY A 167 -2.61 19.46 12.35
CA GLY A 167 -1.66 20.56 12.28
C GLY A 167 -2.08 21.67 13.25
N PRO A 168 -1.15 22.55 13.65
CA PRO A 168 -1.55 23.76 14.35
C PRO A 168 -2.49 24.54 13.45
N TRP A 169 -3.72 24.76 13.90
CA TRP A 169 -4.55 25.80 13.31
C TRP A 169 -3.82 27.11 13.57
N GLY A 170 -3.62 27.90 12.51
CA GLY A 170 -2.96 29.18 12.62
C GLY A 170 -3.62 30.01 13.71
N VAL A 171 -3.01 30.05 14.88
CA VAL A 171 -2.99 31.24 15.73
C VAL A 171 -2.17 32.26 14.96
N GLY A 172 -2.73 32.75 13.85
CA GLY A 172 -2.39 34.08 13.40
C GLY A 172 -2.77 35.01 14.55
N GLU A 173 -1.94 35.99 14.84
CA GLU A 173 -2.15 37.04 15.85
C GLU A 173 -3.43 37.88 15.64
N ASP A 174 -4.32 37.47 14.73
CA ASP A 174 -5.66 38.01 14.59
C ASP A 174 -6.62 37.28 15.52
N ASP A 175 -6.87 37.94 16.65
CA ASP A 175 -7.87 37.64 17.66
C ASP A 175 -9.30 37.83 17.10
N LEU A 176 -9.61 37.13 16.01
CA LEU A 176 -10.94 37.13 15.39
C LEU A 176 -12.00 36.67 16.39
N GLY A 177 -11.60 35.74 17.28
CA GLY A 177 -12.39 35.28 18.41
C GLY A 177 -12.77 36.41 19.36
N ALA A 178 -11.82 37.17 19.91
CA ALA A 178 -12.19 38.26 20.82
C ALA A 178 -12.75 39.48 20.10
N ARG A 179 -12.38 39.75 18.84
CA ARG A 179 -13.02 40.81 18.05
C ARG A 179 -14.49 40.49 17.79
N ALA A 180 -14.81 39.23 17.45
CA ALA A 180 -16.19 38.77 17.34
C ALA A 180 -16.90 38.82 18.69
N ALA A 181 -16.25 38.39 19.78
CA ALA A 181 -16.82 38.46 21.12
C ALA A 181 -17.13 39.91 21.56
N ALA A 182 -16.22 40.84 21.28
CA ALA A 182 -16.39 42.26 21.56
C ALA A 182 -17.53 42.88 20.73
N ALA A 183 -17.64 42.52 19.44
CA ALA A 183 -18.71 42.99 18.58
C ALA A 183 -20.08 42.42 18.98
N VAL A 184 -20.14 41.17 19.48
CA VAL A 184 -21.38 40.59 20.01
C VAL A 184 -21.78 41.25 21.33
N ALA A 185 -20.81 41.59 22.19
CA ALA A 185 -21.07 42.23 23.47
C ALA A 185 -21.71 43.63 23.35
N THR A 186 -21.61 44.29 22.19
CA THR A 186 -22.23 45.60 21.94
C THR A 186 -23.63 45.52 21.32
N LEU A 187 -24.16 44.32 21.06
CA LEU A 187 -25.52 44.14 20.55
C LEU A 187 -26.52 44.13 21.69
N GLU A 188 -27.52 45.01 21.64
CA GLU A 188 -28.69 44.94 22.53
C GLU A 188 -29.74 44.00 21.95
N ALA A 189 -30.43 43.26 22.81
CA ALA A 189 -31.54 42.40 22.40
C ALA A 189 -32.69 43.27 21.88
N GLY A 190 -32.96 43.17 20.58
CA GLY A 190 -34.14 43.75 19.94
C GLY A 190 -35.42 43.01 20.30
#